data_AF-A0A7J7CXI2-F1
#
_entry.id   AF-A0A7J7CXI2-F1
#
_cell.length_a   1.000
_cell.length_b   1.000
_cell.length_c   1.000
_cell.angle_alpha   90.00
_cell.angle_beta   90.00
_cell.angle_gamma   90.00
#
_symmetry.space_group_name_H-M   'P 1'
#
loop_
_entity.id
_entity.type
_entity.pdbx_description
1 polymer ?
#
loop_
_entity_poly.entity_id
_entity_poly.type
_entity_poly.pdbx_seq_one_letter_code
_entity_poly.pdbx_strand_id
1 'polypeptide(L)'
;MAEDKYNLKNPAVKRILQEVKEMQSDPSDDFMSLPLEENIFEWQFSVRGASGTEFEGGIYHGRIQLPSEYPFKPPSFMLLTPNGRFETNFKICLSISNHHPEHWQPSWSVRTALVALIAFMPTNPNGALGSLDYSPEERRALAIKSREAAPRYGTPERQKLIDEIHEYMLSKAPPVPPLSTSKDAEEQSVDREHEVQDSSEDGAAIAATGEILPDQSVADRIIEENQDLPVNAIASPAAVRASGEVPTRGSASEPVQRPEVRVQRLADDRLFTWSAVGLTIAIVVLLLKKFVKTSGHGAVFMDEGL
;
A
#
# COMPACT_ATOMS: atom_id res chain seq x y z
N MET A 1 -16.24 20.01 24.77
CA MET A 1 -16.39 20.04 23.30
C MET A 1 -15.24 19.27 22.67
N ALA A 2 -15.29 18.83 21.41
CA ALA A 2 -14.19 18.06 20.78
C ALA A 2 -12.83 18.81 20.83
N GLU A 3 -12.86 20.13 20.99
CA GLU A 3 -11.70 21.00 21.15
C GLU A 3 -10.88 20.73 22.43
N ASP A 4 -11.51 20.21 23.49
CA ASP A 4 -10.83 19.92 24.77
C ASP A 4 -10.01 18.62 24.71
N LYS A 5 -10.36 17.71 23.80
CA LYS A 5 -9.75 16.37 23.67
C LYS A 5 -8.54 16.36 22.72
N TYR A 6 -8.49 17.25 21.73
CA TYR A 6 -7.51 17.21 20.64
C TYR A 6 -6.76 18.53 20.45
N ASN A 7 -5.46 18.47 20.20
CA ASN A 7 -4.67 19.66 19.89
C ASN A 7 -4.94 20.16 18.46
N LEU A 8 -5.97 21.00 18.29
CA LEU A 8 -6.36 21.59 17.00
C LEU A 8 -5.31 22.57 16.43
N LYS A 9 -4.24 22.90 17.15
CA LYS A 9 -3.11 23.64 16.56
C LYS A 9 -2.24 22.75 15.69
N ASN A 10 -2.29 21.44 15.88
CA ASN A 10 -1.57 20.48 15.05
C ASN A 10 -2.29 20.30 13.69
N PRO A 11 -1.65 20.59 12.55
CA PRO A 11 -2.26 20.42 11.23
C PRO A 11 -2.66 18.97 10.93
N ALA A 12 -1.90 17.98 11.41
CA ALA A 12 -2.24 16.56 11.25
C ALA A 12 -3.56 16.22 11.95
N VAL A 13 -3.72 16.69 13.18
CA VAL A 13 -4.96 16.50 13.95
C VAL A 13 -6.16 17.13 13.24
N LYS A 14 -6.02 18.37 12.75
CA LYS A 14 -7.06 19.02 11.95
C LYS A 14 -7.44 18.22 10.71
N ARG A 15 -6.43 17.73 9.97
CA ARG A 15 -6.64 16.91 8.78
C ARG A 15 -7.38 15.62 9.11
N ILE A 16 -6.93 14.89 10.12
CA ILE A 16 -7.52 13.62 10.58
C ILE A 16 -9.00 13.83 10.95
N LEU A 17 -9.31 14.83 11.78
CA LEU A 17 -10.69 15.10 12.19
C LEU A 17 -11.59 15.51 11.03
N GLN A 18 -11.05 16.22 10.03
CA GLN A 18 -11.78 16.54 8.81
C GLN A 18 -12.10 15.29 7.99
N GLU A 19 -11.15 14.36 7.85
CA GLU A 19 -11.39 13.08 7.15
C GLU A 19 -12.35 12.17 7.90
N VAL A 20 -12.30 12.13 9.23
CA VAL A 20 -13.30 11.40 10.05
C VAL A 20 -14.70 11.92 9.76
N LYS A 21 -14.87 13.25 9.72
CA LYS A 21 -16.15 13.88 9.40
C LYS A 21 -16.61 13.54 7.98
N GLU A 22 -15.70 13.59 7.00
CA GLU A 22 -15.98 13.22 5.61
C GLU A 22 -16.45 11.77 5.49
N MET A 23 -15.73 10.84 6.13
CA MET A 23 -16.05 9.41 6.16
C MET A 23 -17.43 9.13 6.77
N GLN A 24 -17.80 9.87 7.82
CA GLN A 24 -19.11 9.76 8.46
C GLN A 24 -20.23 10.37 7.62
N SER A 25 -19.97 11.48 6.91
CA SER A 25 -20.99 12.15 6.09
C SER A 25 -21.28 11.45 4.77
N ASP A 26 -20.34 10.66 4.27
CA ASP A 26 -20.42 9.95 2.99
C ASP A 26 -19.94 8.49 3.14
N PRO A 27 -20.74 7.63 3.80
CA PRO A 27 -20.33 6.25 4.03
C PRO A 27 -20.22 5.46 2.72
N SER A 28 -19.25 4.54 2.66
CA SER A 28 -19.08 3.62 1.54
C SER A 28 -19.66 2.24 1.86
N ASP A 29 -20.15 1.55 0.85
CA ASP A 29 -20.49 0.12 0.95
C ASP A 29 -19.26 -0.78 0.72
N ASP A 30 -18.19 -0.26 0.11
CA ASP A 30 -16.97 -1.02 -0.22
C ASP A 30 -15.96 -1.11 0.92
N PHE A 31 -16.03 -0.18 1.86
CA PHE A 31 -15.14 -0.16 3.02
C PHE A 31 -15.78 0.57 4.19
N MET A 32 -15.28 0.29 5.38
CA MET A 32 -15.53 1.07 6.58
C MET A 32 -14.22 1.27 7.32
N SER A 33 -14.02 2.45 7.90
CA SER A 33 -12.87 2.72 8.74
C SER A 33 -13.19 3.70 9.85
N LEU A 34 -12.66 3.43 11.04
CA LEU A 34 -12.87 4.23 12.23
C LEU A 34 -11.53 4.44 12.96
N PRO A 35 -11.22 5.66 13.43
CA PRO A 35 -10.08 5.91 14.30
C PRO A 35 -10.32 5.30 15.70
N LEU A 36 -9.24 4.95 16.39
CA LEU A 36 -9.32 4.62 17.80
C LEU A 36 -9.64 5.86 18.64
N GLU A 37 -10.42 5.68 19.71
CA GLU A 37 -10.81 6.78 20.59
C GLU A 37 -9.63 7.33 21.39
N GLU A 38 -8.71 6.45 21.79
CA GLU A 38 -7.50 6.75 22.54
C GLU A 38 -6.39 7.34 21.67
N ASN A 39 -6.37 7.00 20.37
CA ASN A 39 -5.35 7.45 19.44
C ASN A 39 -5.88 7.59 18.00
N ILE A 40 -6.26 8.81 17.62
CA ILE A 40 -6.78 9.12 16.28
C ILE A 40 -5.75 8.96 15.14
N PHE A 41 -4.48 8.69 15.45
CA PHE A 41 -3.46 8.34 14.46
C PHE A 41 -3.45 6.85 14.12
N GLU A 42 -4.24 6.03 14.81
CA GLU A 42 -4.42 4.63 14.48
C GLU A 42 -5.89 4.35 14.16
N TRP A 43 -6.14 3.69 13.03
CA TRP A 43 -7.49 3.41 12.55
C TRP A 43 -7.65 1.91 12.35
N GLN A 44 -8.85 1.40 12.62
CA GLN A 44 -9.29 0.09 12.15
C GLN A 44 -10.05 0.28 10.83
N PHE A 45 -9.91 -0.68 9.93
CA PHE A 45 -10.66 -0.67 8.69
C PHE A 45 -11.06 -2.08 8.28
N SER A 46 -12.06 -2.16 7.41
CA SER A 46 -12.34 -3.35 6.62
C SER A 46 -12.71 -2.96 5.21
N VAL A 47 -12.30 -3.76 4.23
CA VAL A 47 -12.60 -3.58 2.81
C VAL A 47 -13.25 -4.83 2.22
N ARG A 48 -14.14 -4.63 1.24
CA ARG A 48 -14.65 -5.73 0.41
C ARG A 48 -13.63 -6.11 -0.65
N GLY A 49 -13.55 -7.39 -0.98
CA GLY A 49 -12.85 -7.80 -2.18
C GLY A 49 -13.59 -7.35 -3.44
N ALA A 50 -12.83 -6.94 -4.46
CA ALA A 50 -13.38 -6.45 -5.71
C ALA A 50 -14.16 -7.53 -6.47
N SER A 51 -15.28 -7.16 -7.08
CA SER A 51 -16.09 -8.06 -7.92
C SER A 51 -15.31 -8.57 -9.12
N GLY A 52 -15.56 -9.81 -9.52
CA GLY A 52 -14.87 -10.48 -10.63
C GLY A 52 -13.46 -10.95 -10.30
N THR A 53 -13.03 -10.87 -9.04
CA THR A 53 -11.68 -11.29 -8.60
C THR A 53 -11.77 -12.49 -7.65
N GLU A 54 -10.64 -13.13 -7.38
CA GLU A 54 -10.56 -14.20 -6.39
C GLU A 54 -10.78 -13.75 -4.93
N PHE A 55 -10.88 -12.43 -4.70
CA PHE A 55 -11.19 -11.83 -3.41
C PHE A 55 -12.69 -11.51 -3.24
N GLU A 56 -13.47 -11.63 -4.32
CA GLU A 56 -14.90 -11.29 -4.31
C GLU A 56 -15.66 -11.97 -3.16
N GLY A 57 -16.54 -11.21 -2.51
CA GLY A 57 -17.33 -11.68 -1.37
C GLY A 57 -16.60 -11.69 -0.03
N GLY A 58 -15.28 -11.48 -0.01
CA GLY A 58 -14.47 -11.38 1.20
C GLY A 58 -14.59 -10.06 1.94
N ILE A 59 -14.35 -10.10 3.26
CA ILE A 59 -14.33 -8.96 4.19
C ILE A 59 -12.95 -8.94 4.86
N TYR A 60 -12.09 -8.03 4.42
CA TYR A 60 -10.69 -8.00 4.83
C TYR A 60 -10.43 -6.87 5.81
N HIS A 61 -10.25 -7.23 7.07
CA HIS A 61 -9.92 -6.32 8.15
C HIS A 61 -8.44 -5.97 8.14
N GLY A 62 -8.15 -4.75 8.57
CA GLY A 62 -6.79 -4.24 8.70
C GLY A 62 -6.72 -3.02 9.62
N ARG A 63 -5.51 -2.46 9.72
CA ARG A 63 -5.26 -1.24 10.47
C ARG A 63 -4.41 -0.25 9.68
N ILE A 64 -4.63 1.02 9.96
CA ILE A 64 -3.90 2.15 9.39
C ILE A 64 -3.12 2.83 10.52
N GLN A 65 -1.85 3.10 10.27
CA GLN A 65 -1.02 3.94 11.14
C GLN A 65 -0.66 5.23 10.40
N LEU A 66 -1.12 6.35 10.94
CA LEU A 66 -0.82 7.68 10.45
C LEU A 66 0.42 8.23 11.18
N PRO A 67 1.46 8.70 10.45
CA PRO A 67 2.59 9.35 11.08
C PRO A 67 2.21 10.73 11.65
N SER A 68 3.04 11.29 12.54
CA SER A 68 2.78 12.61 13.13
C SER A 68 2.85 13.74 12.10
N GLU A 69 3.54 13.52 10.98
CA GLU A 69 3.65 14.44 9.84
C GLU A 69 2.55 14.23 8.79
N TYR A 70 1.56 13.37 9.03
CA TYR A 70 0.41 13.22 8.12
C TYR A 70 -0.29 14.57 7.88
N PRO A 71 -0.68 14.93 6.64
CA PRO A 71 -0.64 14.13 5.40
C PRO A 71 0.63 14.34 4.56
N PHE A 72 1.68 14.98 5.08
CA PHE A 72 2.92 15.17 4.32
C PHE A 72 3.76 13.89 4.21
N LYS A 73 3.55 12.94 5.12
CA LYS A 73 4.03 11.56 4.99
C LYS A 73 2.85 10.59 4.84
N PRO A 74 3.01 9.53 4.04
CA PRO A 74 1.96 8.55 3.80
C PRO A 74 1.65 7.69 5.04
N PRO A 75 0.44 7.11 5.09
CA PRO A 75 0.08 6.11 6.09
C PRO A 75 0.79 4.76 5.85
N SER A 76 0.78 3.91 6.88
CA SER A 76 1.14 2.49 6.79
C SER A 76 -0.09 1.61 6.96
N PHE A 77 -0.22 0.57 6.13
CA PHE A 77 -1.34 -0.39 6.17
C PHE A 77 -0.84 -1.78 6.56
N MET A 78 -1.66 -2.50 7.34
CA MET A 78 -1.46 -3.91 7.65
C MET A 78 -2.82 -4.61 7.61
N LEU A 79 -2.89 -5.76 6.93
CA LEU A 79 -4.08 -6.61 6.99
C LEU A 79 -4.03 -7.55 8.20
N LEU A 80 -5.18 -7.81 8.79
CA LEU A 80 -5.38 -8.73 9.91
C LEU A 80 -6.07 -10.01 9.45
N THR A 81 -6.95 -9.92 8.45
CA THR A 81 -7.62 -11.08 7.86
C THR A 81 -6.67 -11.84 6.92
N PRO A 82 -6.49 -13.16 7.09
CA PRO A 82 -5.79 -13.99 6.11
C PRO A 82 -6.45 -13.91 4.73
N ASN A 83 -5.66 -13.61 3.71
CA ASN A 83 -6.17 -13.25 2.38
C ASN A 83 -5.40 -13.92 1.22
N GLY A 84 -4.28 -14.59 1.48
CA GLY A 84 -3.49 -15.28 0.45
C GLY A 84 -2.73 -14.35 -0.51
N ARG A 85 -2.73 -13.04 -0.25
CA ARG A 85 -2.06 -12.01 -1.04
C ARG A 85 -0.99 -11.25 -0.25
N PHE A 86 -1.30 -10.88 0.98
CA PHE A 86 -0.40 -10.19 1.89
C PHE A 86 -0.30 -10.97 3.19
N GLU A 87 0.92 -11.06 3.72
CA GLU A 87 1.16 -11.56 5.06
C GLU A 87 0.42 -10.68 6.09
N THR A 88 -0.29 -11.32 7.01
CA THR A 88 -1.04 -10.60 8.05
C THR A 88 -0.09 -9.94 9.04
N ASN A 89 -0.49 -8.79 9.59
CA ASN A 89 0.32 -7.96 10.47
C ASN A 89 1.65 -7.47 9.88
N PHE A 90 1.84 -7.62 8.57
CA PHE A 90 2.98 -7.11 7.84
C PHE A 90 2.65 -5.78 7.15
N LYS A 91 3.60 -4.84 7.13
CA LYS A 91 3.39 -3.53 6.49
C LYS A 91 3.33 -3.71 4.97
N ILE A 92 2.22 -3.29 4.37
CA ILE A 92 2.02 -3.39 2.92
C ILE A 92 2.77 -2.27 2.22
N CYS A 93 3.62 -2.66 1.27
CA CYS A 93 4.31 -1.75 0.36
C CYS A 93 3.42 -1.49 -0.86
N LEU A 94 2.79 -0.33 -0.90
CA LEU A 94 2.04 0.17 -2.05
C LEU A 94 2.80 1.36 -2.61
N SER A 95 2.64 1.67 -3.90
CA SER A 95 3.08 2.96 -4.47
C SER A 95 2.47 4.16 -3.73
N ILE A 96 1.39 3.94 -2.98
CA ILE A 96 0.70 4.92 -2.15
C ILE A 96 1.02 4.81 -0.65
N SER A 97 1.90 3.90 -0.23
CA SER A 97 2.28 3.70 1.18
C SER A 97 3.69 4.24 1.47
N ASN A 98 4.09 4.24 2.74
CA ASN A 98 5.39 4.74 3.21
C ASN A 98 6.63 4.04 2.61
N HIS A 99 6.46 3.06 1.73
CA HIS A 99 7.56 2.50 0.94
C HIS A 99 7.94 3.34 -0.27
N HIS A 100 7.02 4.17 -0.79
CA HIS A 100 7.23 5.06 -1.94
C HIS A 100 6.78 6.50 -1.63
N PRO A 101 7.44 7.19 -0.68
CA PRO A 101 7.05 8.54 -0.26
C PRO A 101 7.07 9.56 -1.42
N GLU A 102 7.83 9.31 -2.48
CA GLU A 102 7.89 10.12 -3.71
C GLU A 102 6.60 10.13 -4.52
N HIS A 103 5.77 9.09 -4.39
CA HIS A 103 4.52 8.95 -5.12
C HIS A 103 3.30 9.38 -4.29
N TRP A 104 3.47 9.52 -2.96
CA TRP A 104 2.42 10.00 -2.08
C TRP A 104 2.13 11.49 -2.31
N GLN A 105 0.86 11.83 -2.50
CA GLN A 105 0.41 13.21 -2.55
C GLN A 105 -0.32 13.58 -1.26
N PRO A 106 0.03 14.68 -0.57
CA PRO A 106 -0.67 15.13 0.64
C PRO A 106 -2.16 15.45 0.43
N SER A 107 -2.62 15.57 -0.81
CA SER A 107 -4.02 15.69 -1.18
C SER A 107 -4.81 14.39 -1.02
N TRP A 108 -4.15 13.23 -1.04
CA TRP A 108 -4.78 11.93 -0.84
C TRP A 108 -5.19 11.73 0.63
N SER A 109 -6.36 11.17 0.83
CA SER A 109 -6.99 10.87 2.12
C SER A 109 -6.98 9.38 2.44
N VAL A 110 -7.33 9.01 3.68
CA VAL A 110 -7.60 7.63 4.09
C VAL A 110 -8.59 6.96 3.13
N ARG A 111 -9.67 7.66 2.73
CA ARG A 111 -10.64 7.17 1.74
C ARG A 111 -9.96 6.76 0.44
N THR A 112 -9.20 7.67 -0.18
CA THR A 112 -8.54 7.39 -1.46
C THR A 112 -7.55 6.23 -1.35
N ALA A 113 -6.88 6.11 -0.21
CA ALA A 113 -5.94 5.02 0.03
C ALA A 113 -6.64 3.66 0.20
N LEU A 114 -7.82 3.61 0.83
CA LEU A 114 -8.62 2.38 0.94
C LEU A 114 -9.15 1.93 -0.43
N VAL A 115 -9.61 2.87 -1.26
CA VAL A 115 -10.04 2.57 -2.64
C VAL A 115 -8.87 1.98 -3.46
N ALA A 116 -7.69 2.59 -3.34
CA ALA A 116 -6.50 2.08 -4.00
C ALA A 116 -6.06 0.71 -3.46
N LEU A 117 -6.19 0.45 -2.15
CA LEU A 117 -5.93 -0.87 -1.58
C LEU A 117 -6.85 -1.95 -2.18
N ILE A 118 -8.15 -1.66 -2.32
CA ILE A 118 -9.12 -2.58 -2.97
C ILE A 118 -8.69 -2.88 -4.41
N ALA A 119 -8.36 -1.85 -5.20
CA ALA A 119 -7.92 -2.01 -6.57
C ALA A 119 -6.57 -2.74 -6.70
N PHE A 120 -5.72 -2.66 -5.67
CA PHE A 120 -4.41 -3.28 -5.68
C PHE A 120 -4.41 -4.76 -5.28
N MET A 121 -5.38 -5.21 -4.47
CA MET A 121 -5.52 -6.61 -4.03
C MET A 121 -5.39 -7.65 -5.16
N PRO A 122 -6.09 -7.51 -6.32
CA PRO A 122 -6.04 -8.49 -7.41
C PRO A 122 -4.80 -8.41 -8.31
N THR A 123 -3.86 -7.51 -8.05
CA THR A 123 -2.66 -7.36 -8.90
C THR A 123 -1.65 -8.49 -8.64
N ASN A 124 -0.70 -8.73 -9.56
CA ASN A 124 0.34 -9.77 -9.38
C ASN A 124 1.27 -9.41 -8.21
N PRO A 125 1.73 -10.39 -7.38
CA PRO A 125 2.58 -10.09 -6.21
C PRO A 125 3.96 -9.60 -6.59
N ASN A 126 4.44 -9.94 -7.79
CA ASN A 126 5.76 -9.58 -8.30
C ASN A 126 6.91 -9.88 -7.32
N GLY A 127 6.73 -10.84 -6.41
CA GLY A 127 7.70 -11.20 -5.38
C GLY A 127 8.00 -10.10 -4.35
N ALA A 128 7.11 -9.11 -4.18
CA ALA A 128 7.30 -8.03 -3.23
C ALA A 128 7.38 -8.55 -1.77
N LEU A 129 8.11 -7.84 -0.91
CA LEU A 129 8.26 -8.23 0.50
C LEU A 129 6.89 -8.26 1.20
N GLY A 130 6.58 -9.37 1.88
CA GLY A 130 5.30 -9.59 2.54
C GLY A 130 4.15 -9.98 1.59
N SER A 131 4.43 -10.21 0.30
CA SER A 131 3.45 -10.79 -0.63
C SER A 131 3.39 -12.32 -0.49
N LEU A 132 2.20 -12.86 -0.75
CA LEU A 132 1.90 -14.30 -0.77
C LEU A 132 1.32 -14.65 -2.14
N ASP A 133 1.62 -15.86 -2.63
CA ASP A 133 1.21 -16.34 -3.95
C ASP A 133 0.34 -17.59 -3.86
N TYR A 134 -0.80 -17.46 -3.18
CA TYR A 134 -1.79 -18.53 -3.07
C TYR A 134 -2.57 -18.66 -4.38
N SER A 135 -3.10 -19.85 -4.66
CA SER A 135 -3.92 -20.06 -5.86
C SER A 135 -5.23 -19.25 -5.78
N PRO A 136 -5.86 -18.94 -6.93
CA PRO A 136 -7.17 -18.28 -6.94
C PRO A 136 -8.23 -19.03 -6.12
N GLU A 137 -8.20 -20.36 -6.10
CA GLU A 137 -9.13 -21.21 -5.34
C GLU A 137 -8.91 -21.06 -3.83
N GLU A 138 -7.65 -21.05 -3.39
CA GLU A 138 -7.29 -20.83 -1.98
C GLU A 138 -7.70 -19.42 -1.52
N ARG A 139 -7.48 -18.40 -2.36
CA ARG A 139 -7.91 -17.01 -2.09
C ARG A 139 -9.43 -16.89 -1.97
N ARG A 140 -10.20 -17.57 -2.84
CA ARG A 140 -11.67 -17.64 -2.74
C ARG A 140 -12.13 -18.33 -1.45
N ALA A 141 -11.47 -19.42 -1.05
CA ALA A 141 -11.78 -20.09 0.21
C ALA A 141 -11.53 -19.17 1.43
N LEU A 142 -10.45 -18.38 1.40
CA LEU A 142 -10.17 -17.36 2.41
C LEU A 142 -11.19 -16.22 2.38
N ALA A 143 -11.65 -15.80 1.19
CA ALA A 143 -12.71 -14.81 1.04
C ALA A 143 -14.00 -15.26 1.74
N ILE A 144 -14.45 -16.50 1.51
CA ILE A 144 -15.62 -17.07 2.20
C ILE A 144 -15.41 -17.08 3.72
N LYS A 145 -14.27 -17.63 4.16
CA LYS A 145 -13.94 -17.77 5.58
C LYS A 145 -13.88 -16.43 6.32
N SER A 146 -13.44 -15.36 5.64
CA SER A 146 -13.31 -14.02 6.23
C SER A 146 -14.63 -13.44 6.77
N ARG A 147 -15.77 -14.00 6.35
CA ARG A 147 -17.11 -13.57 6.76
C ARG A 147 -17.60 -14.22 8.05
N GLU A 148 -16.97 -15.31 8.48
CA GLU A 148 -17.44 -16.10 9.62
C GLU A 148 -17.24 -15.38 10.96
N ALA A 149 -16.12 -14.67 11.08
CA ALA A 149 -15.78 -13.90 12.27
C ALA A 149 -14.75 -12.81 11.96
N ALA A 150 -14.85 -11.71 12.68
CA ALA A 150 -13.82 -10.68 12.70
C ALA A 150 -12.52 -11.21 13.34
N PRO A 151 -11.34 -10.75 12.91
CA PRO A 151 -10.08 -11.16 13.52
C PRO A 151 -9.98 -10.69 14.98
N ARG A 152 -9.29 -11.47 15.81
CA ARG A 152 -8.99 -11.09 17.19
C ARG A 152 -7.68 -10.31 17.26
N TYR A 153 -7.72 -9.05 17.70
CA TYR A 153 -6.55 -8.18 17.70
C TYR A 153 -6.60 -7.05 18.73
N GLY A 154 -5.54 -6.94 19.54
CA GLY A 154 -5.28 -5.81 20.44
C GLY A 154 -6.16 -5.79 21.69
N THR A 155 -6.49 -4.58 22.15
CA THR A 155 -7.25 -4.32 23.39
C THR A 155 -8.74 -4.59 23.22
N PRO A 156 -9.52 -4.75 24.32
CA PRO A 156 -10.97 -4.92 24.24
C PRO A 156 -11.70 -3.78 23.50
N GLU A 157 -11.25 -2.54 23.69
CA GLU A 157 -11.84 -1.36 23.04
C GLU A 157 -11.63 -1.41 21.52
N ARG A 158 -10.42 -1.79 21.10
CA ARG A 158 -10.10 -2.01 19.69
C ARG A 158 -10.89 -3.18 19.12
N GLN A 159 -11.00 -4.27 19.87
CA GLN A 159 -11.77 -5.43 19.43
C GLN A 159 -13.24 -5.06 19.20
N LYS A 160 -13.83 -4.24 20.08
CA LYS A 160 -15.20 -3.74 19.90
C LYS A 160 -15.34 -2.95 18.59
N LEU A 161 -14.36 -2.13 18.24
CA LEU A 161 -14.34 -1.39 16.98
C LEU A 161 -14.22 -2.31 15.75
N ILE A 162 -13.38 -3.34 15.84
CA ILE A 162 -13.23 -4.36 14.78
C ILE A 162 -14.56 -5.13 14.59
N ASP A 163 -15.20 -5.52 15.69
CA ASP A 163 -16.48 -6.24 15.67
C ASP A 163 -17.59 -5.33 15.08
N GLU A 164 -17.67 -4.05 15.46
CA GLU A 164 -18.59 -3.07 14.89
C GLU A 164 -18.41 -2.89 13.38
N ILE A 165 -17.16 -2.72 12.93
CA ILE A 165 -16.82 -2.62 11.51
C ILE A 165 -17.26 -3.90 10.78
N HIS A 166 -17.05 -5.08 11.38
CA HIS A 166 -17.40 -6.34 10.74
C HIS A 166 -18.90 -6.48 10.51
N GLU A 167 -19.71 -6.18 11.53
CA GLU A 167 -21.17 -6.21 11.45
C GLU A 167 -21.70 -5.23 10.39
N TYR A 168 -21.15 -4.01 10.34
CA TYR A 168 -21.49 -3.06 9.29
C TYR A 168 -21.18 -3.64 7.90
N MET A 169 -19.97 -4.17 7.69
CA MET A 169 -19.58 -4.72 6.39
C MET A 169 -20.46 -5.91 5.99
N LEU A 170 -20.82 -6.78 6.93
CA LEU A 170 -21.74 -7.90 6.68
C LEU A 170 -23.14 -7.40 6.29
N SER A 171 -23.64 -6.35 6.93
CA SER A 171 -24.95 -5.75 6.60
C SER A 171 -25.02 -5.18 5.18
N LYS A 172 -23.86 -4.83 4.59
CA LYS A 172 -23.72 -4.25 3.25
C LYS A 172 -23.24 -5.25 2.20
N ALA A 173 -22.72 -6.40 2.61
CA ALA A 173 -22.09 -7.35 1.71
C ALA A 173 -23.13 -8.16 0.92
N PRO A 174 -23.00 -8.26 -0.42
CA PRO A 174 -23.81 -9.20 -1.19
C PRO A 174 -23.52 -10.65 -0.78
N PRO A 175 -24.42 -11.59 -1.13
CA PRO A 175 -24.14 -13.02 -1.02
C PRO A 175 -22.87 -13.39 -1.78
N VAL A 176 -22.10 -14.35 -1.27
CA VAL A 176 -20.90 -14.81 -1.96
C VAL A 176 -21.31 -15.56 -3.23
N PRO A 177 -20.72 -15.28 -4.40
CA PRO A 177 -20.96 -16.06 -5.60
C PRO A 177 -20.64 -17.54 -5.37
N PRO A 178 -21.46 -18.47 -5.88
CA PRO A 178 -21.14 -19.89 -5.79
C PRO A 178 -19.84 -20.20 -6.54
N LEU A 179 -19.04 -21.13 -6.01
CA LEU A 179 -17.88 -21.67 -6.72
C LEU A 179 -18.37 -22.33 -8.01
N SER A 180 -18.21 -21.64 -9.15
CA SER A 180 -18.36 -22.27 -10.46
C SER A 180 -17.23 -23.27 -10.61
N THR A 181 -17.50 -24.56 -10.40
CA THR A 181 -16.60 -25.64 -10.77
C THR A 181 -16.49 -25.62 -12.29
N SER A 182 -15.40 -25.09 -12.81
CA SER A 182 -15.03 -25.18 -14.22
C SER A 182 -14.60 -26.62 -14.56
N LYS A 183 -15.53 -27.57 -14.45
CA LYS A 183 -15.40 -28.91 -15.01
C LYS A 183 -16.38 -29.17 -16.16
N ASP A 184 -17.39 -28.32 -16.34
CA ASP A 184 -18.45 -28.56 -17.32
C ASP A 184 -18.31 -27.74 -18.61
N ALA A 185 -17.23 -26.97 -18.78
CA ALA A 185 -17.05 -26.05 -19.92
C ALA A 185 -16.08 -26.54 -21.02
N GLU A 186 -15.37 -27.65 -20.83
CA GLU A 186 -14.39 -28.16 -21.81
C GLU A 186 -14.82 -29.42 -22.57
N GLU A 187 -15.97 -30.04 -22.27
CA GLU A 187 -16.40 -31.28 -22.95
C GLU A 187 -17.43 -31.08 -24.09
N GLN A 188 -17.79 -29.85 -24.47
CA GLN A 188 -18.83 -29.61 -25.50
C GLN A 188 -18.37 -28.99 -26.82
N SER A 189 -17.06 -28.81 -27.06
CA SER A 189 -16.57 -28.22 -28.32
C SER A 189 -15.74 -29.15 -29.22
N VAL A 190 -15.71 -30.46 -28.96
CA VAL A 190 -15.03 -31.43 -29.84
C VAL A 190 -15.98 -32.57 -30.16
N ASP A 191 -16.94 -32.32 -31.06
CA ASP A 191 -17.57 -33.36 -31.89
C ASP A 191 -18.57 -32.71 -32.85
N ARG A 192 -18.05 -32.25 -33.99
CA ARG A 192 -18.76 -32.14 -35.28
C ARG A 192 -17.80 -31.52 -36.28
N GLU A 193 -17.17 -32.36 -37.10
CA GLU A 193 -16.87 -32.08 -38.52
C GLU A 193 -16.08 -33.26 -39.16
N HIS A 194 -16.83 -34.20 -39.76
CA HIS A 194 -16.50 -35.15 -40.84
C HIS A 194 -17.80 -35.98 -41.03
N GLU A 195 -18.43 -36.22 -42.17
CA GLU A 195 -18.16 -36.15 -43.62
C GLU A 195 -19.51 -35.87 -44.33
N VAL A 196 -19.50 -35.37 -45.58
CA VAL A 196 -20.04 -36.06 -46.78
C VAL A 196 -19.66 -35.26 -48.04
N GLN A 197 -19.13 -35.99 -49.02
CA GLN A 197 -18.71 -35.59 -50.36
C GLN A 197 -19.84 -35.74 -51.40
N ASP A 198 -19.75 -34.89 -52.44
CA ASP A 198 -19.93 -35.17 -53.88
C ASP A 198 -21.34 -35.32 -54.52
N SER A 199 -21.71 -34.38 -55.43
CA SER A 199 -21.81 -34.65 -56.89
C SER A 199 -22.48 -33.51 -57.72
N SER A 200 -21.83 -33.26 -58.86
CA SER A 200 -22.07 -32.54 -60.14
C SER A 200 -23.43 -31.97 -60.63
N GLU A 201 -23.29 -30.79 -61.27
CA GLU A 201 -23.83 -30.29 -62.58
C GLU A 201 -25.34 -29.96 -62.77
N ASP A 202 -25.70 -28.71 -63.14
CA ASP A 202 -25.79 -28.26 -64.56
C ASP A 202 -26.20 -26.76 -64.76
N GLY A 203 -25.61 -26.14 -65.80
CA GLY A 203 -26.08 -25.04 -66.68
C GLY A 203 -26.76 -23.72 -66.20
N ALA A 204 -26.10 -22.57 -66.41
CA ALA A 204 -26.42 -21.57 -67.47
C ALA A 204 -25.97 -20.12 -67.15
N ALA A 205 -25.37 -19.49 -68.16
CA ALA A 205 -24.67 -18.20 -68.15
C ALA A 205 -25.56 -16.95 -68.01
N ILE A 206 -24.96 -15.82 -67.62
CA ILE A 206 -24.80 -14.60 -68.45
C ILE A 206 -23.67 -13.73 -67.87
N ALA A 207 -22.88 -13.19 -68.79
CA ALA A 207 -21.61 -12.50 -68.65
C ALA A 207 -21.70 -11.05 -68.12
N ALA A 208 -20.60 -10.60 -67.50
CA ALA A 208 -19.84 -9.38 -67.84
C ALA A 208 -18.68 -9.24 -66.84
N THR A 209 -17.52 -9.83 -67.12
CA THR A 209 -16.31 -9.15 -67.66
C THR A 209 -15.73 -8.07 -66.74
N GLY A 210 -14.56 -8.39 -66.16
CA GLY A 210 -13.72 -7.49 -65.37
C GLY A 210 -12.58 -8.24 -64.66
N GLU A 211 -11.77 -8.98 -65.45
CA GLU A 211 -10.41 -9.46 -65.12
C GLU A 211 -9.52 -8.36 -64.49
N ILE A 212 -8.43 -8.54 -63.72
CA ILE A 212 -7.59 -9.62 -63.13
C ILE A 212 -6.62 -8.81 -62.21
N LEU A 213 -6.53 -9.03 -60.88
CA LEU A 213 -5.50 -9.80 -60.12
C LEU A 213 -4.02 -9.53 -60.50
N PRO A 214 -3.01 -9.87 -59.66
CA PRO A 214 -2.93 -10.01 -58.19
C PRO A 214 -1.73 -9.17 -57.64
N ASP A 215 -1.34 -9.15 -56.36
CA ASP A 215 -0.42 -10.13 -55.76
C ASP A 215 -0.05 -9.76 -54.31
N GLN A 216 0.54 -10.75 -53.67
CA GLN A 216 0.60 -11.16 -52.28
C GLN A 216 1.62 -10.44 -51.38
N SER A 217 1.39 -10.60 -50.07
CA SER A 217 2.39 -10.89 -49.01
C SER A 217 3.45 -9.79 -48.73
N VAL A 218 4.09 -9.66 -47.56
CA VAL A 218 4.57 -10.60 -46.54
C VAL A 218 4.85 -9.78 -45.24
N ALA A 219 4.60 -10.41 -44.10
CA ALA A 219 5.28 -10.33 -42.78
C ALA A 219 5.72 -9.01 -42.10
N ASP A 220 5.42 -9.02 -40.78
CA ASP A 220 6.28 -8.66 -39.64
C ASP A 220 7.01 -7.32 -39.62
N ARG A 221 6.73 -6.53 -38.57
CA ARG A 221 7.66 -6.33 -37.43
C ARG A 221 7.10 -5.37 -36.37
N ILE A 222 7.18 -5.84 -35.13
CA ILE A 222 7.19 -5.08 -33.88
C ILE A 222 8.47 -4.22 -33.84
N ILE A 223 8.38 -2.92 -33.55
CA ILE A 223 9.39 -2.16 -32.78
C ILE A 223 8.69 -1.11 -31.90
N GLU A 224 9.04 -1.19 -30.63
CA GLU A 224 8.85 -0.24 -29.53
C GLU A 224 9.77 0.97 -29.71
N GLU A 225 9.25 2.20 -29.63
CA GLU A 225 10.09 3.40 -29.55
C GLU A 225 9.57 4.42 -28.52
N ASN A 226 10.42 4.68 -27.53
CA ASN A 226 10.38 5.76 -26.57
C ASN A 226 10.31 7.13 -27.26
N GLN A 227 9.48 8.06 -26.76
CA GLN A 227 9.71 9.49 -26.99
C GLN A 227 9.49 10.32 -25.73
N ASP A 228 10.60 10.97 -25.35
CA ASP A 228 10.74 12.02 -24.35
C ASP A 228 9.96 13.30 -24.70
N LEU A 229 9.63 14.04 -23.64
CA LEU A 229 8.96 15.35 -23.61
C LEU A 229 9.73 16.46 -24.36
N PRO A 230 9.03 17.53 -24.80
CA PRO A 230 9.64 18.84 -24.92
C PRO A 230 9.04 19.87 -23.94
N VAL A 231 9.95 20.51 -23.21
CA VAL A 231 9.79 21.74 -22.42
C VAL A 231 9.53 22.91 -23.36
N ASN A 232 8.55 23.77 -23.06
CA ASN A 232 8.39 25.05 -23.75
C ASN A 232 8.37 26.22 -22.77
N ALA A 233 9.41 27.04 -22.86
CA ALA A 233 9.54 28.35 -22.23
C ALA A 233 9.25 29.42 -23.30
N ILE A 234 8.41 30.41 -22.98
CA ILE A 234 8.22 31.60 -23.82
C ILE A 234 8.53 32.85 -23.00
N ALA A 235 9.30 33.72 -23.64
CA ALA A 235 10.07 34.83 -23.12
C ALA A 235 9.29 36.14 -22.93
N SER A 236 9.85 37.00 -22.08
CA SER A 236 9.59 38.45 -21.99
C SER A 236 10.07 39.22 -23.22
N PRO A 237 9.58 40.46 -23.45
CA PRO A 237 10.32 41.45 -24.23
C PRO A 237 10.79 42.67 -23.42
N ALA A 238 12.08 42.95 -23.64
CA ALA A 238 12.73 44.23 -23.95
C ALA A 238 12.71 45.43 -22.98
N ALA A 239 13.94 45.89 -22.72
CA ALA A 239 14.34 47.10 -22.03
C ALA A 239 14.35 48.35 -22.93
N VAL A 240 14.18 49.53 -22.32
CA VAL A 240 14.64 50.82 -22.84
C VAL A 240 15.40 51.56 -21.71
N ARG A 241 16.60 52.03 -22.03
CA ARG A 241 17.52 52.83 -21.19
C ARG A 241 17.19 54.33 -21.29
N ALA A 242 17.38 55.08 -20.20
CA ALA A 242 18.02 56.42 -20.21
C ALA A 242 18.34 56.91 -18.77
N SER A 243 19.48 57.58 -18.64
CA SER A 243 20.15 58.07 -17.43
C SER A 243 19.55 59.36 -16.82
N GLY A 244 19.88 59.67 -15.56
CA GLY A 244 19.99 61.07 -15.07
C GLY A 244 19.70 61.33 -13.58
N GLU A 245 20.78 61.52 -12.81
CA GLU A 245 20.96 62.42 -11.64
C GLU A 245 20.25 62.23 -10.27
N VAL A 246 21.03 62.54 -9.23
CA VAL A 246 20.79 62.57 -7.77
C VAL A 246 21.05 64.02 -7.30
N PRO A 247 20.31 64.60 -6.32
CA PRO A 247 20.84 64.67 -4.94
C PRO A 247 19.82 64.63 -3.76
N THR A 248 20.22 63.85 -2.75
CA THR A 248 20.19 64.04 -1.27
C THR A 248 18.92 64.49 -0.52
N ARG A 249 18.55 63.77 0.57
CA ARG A 249 18.79 64.13 2.01
C ARG A 249 17.93 63.32 3.02
N GLY A 250 18.55 62.81 4.10
CA GLY A 250 17.96 62.49 5.43
C GLY A 250 17.70 61.00 5.73
N SER A 251 18.56 60.28 6.50
CA SER A 251 18.55 60.06 7.98
C SER A 251 17.45 59.07 8.44
N ALA A 252 17.62 57.99 9.23
CA ALA A 252 18.69 57.39 10.01
C ALA A 252 18.38 55.89 10.32
N SER A 253 19.44 55.11 10.61
CA SER A 253 19.59 53.90 11.48
C SER A 253 18.41 52.95 11.81
N GLU A 254 18.55 51.65 11.51
CA GLU A 254 18.85 50.56 12.49
C GLU A 254 19.08 49.18 11.79
N PRO A 255 19.88 48.24 12.37
CA PRO A 255 20.35 47.04 11.67
C PRO A 255 19.62 45.72 12.01
N VAL A 256 19.51 44.89 10.97
CA VAL A 256 19.51 43.41 10.87
C VAL A 256 19.53 42.59 12.18
N GLN A 257 18.54 41.69 12.33
CA GLN A 257 18.71 40.40 13.01
C GLN A 257 18.10 39.24 12.21
N ARG A 258 18.97 38.30 11.84
CA ARG A 258 18.71 36.97 11.27
C ARG A 258 18.49 35.99 12.43
N PRO A 259 17.51 35.07 12.41
CA PRO A 259 17.40 34.06 13.47
C PRO A 259 18.52 33.02 13.34
N GLU A 260 19.29 32.86 14.42
CA GLU A 260 20.34 31.86 14.59
C GLU A 260 19.76 30.43 14.64
N VAL A 261 20.44 29.52 13.93
CA VAL A 261 20.32 28.07 14.11
C VAL A 261 20.94 27.73 15.46
N ARG A 262 20.10 27.34 16.42
CA ARG A 262 20.56 26.88 17.73
C ARG A 262 21.16 25.48 17.60
N VAL A 263 22.48 25.40 17.58
CA VAL A 263 23.24 24.15 17.73
C VAL A 263 23.10 23.68 19.19
N GLN A 264 22.18 22.77 19.44
CA GLN A 264 22.18 21.91 20.62
C GLN A 264 22.67 20.52 20.17
N ARG A 265 23.93 20.19 20.44
CA ARG A 265 24.43 18.82 20.76
C ARG A 265 25.95 18.82 20.87
N LEU A 266 26.43 18.64 22.09
CA LEU A 266 27.81 18.23 22.39
C LEU A 266 27.85 17.47 23.74
N ALA A 267 26.93 17.80 24.66
CA ALA A 267 26.78 17.11 25.93
C ALA A 267 26.11 15.72 25.79
N ASP A 268 25.13 15.58 24.90
CA ASP A 268 24.38 14.32 24.74
C ASP A 268 25.27 13.18 24.20
N ASP A 269 26.19 13.47 23.28
CA ASP A 269 27.07 12.46 22.67
C ASP A 269 28.04 11.83 23.68
N ARG A 270 28.43 12.57 24.73
CA ARG A 270 29.27 12.06 25.81
C ARG A 270 28.52 11.11 26.73
N LEU A 271 27.23 11.34 26.97
CA LEU A 271 26.43 10.42 27.80
C LEU A 271 26.16 9.10 27.07
N PHE A 272 25.88 9.15 25.77
CA PHE A 272 25.69 7.94 24.97
C PHE A 272 26.97 7.10 24.85
N THR A 273 28.15 7.73 24.70
CA THR A 273 29.42 6.99 24.65
C THR A 273 29.75 6.27 25.97
N TRP A 274 29.53 6.90 27.12
CA TRP A 274 29.79 6.25 28.41
C TRP A 274 28.81 5.11 28.70
N SER A 275 27.54 5.25 28.28
CA SER A 275 26.55 4.18 28.42
C SER A 275 26.88 2.96 27.54
N ALA A 276 27.38 3.18 26.31
CA ALA A 276 27.83 2.11 25.43
C ALA A 276 29.08 1.39 25.97
N VAL A 277 30.03 2.13 26.56
CA VAL A 277 31.22 1.54 27.22
C VAL A 277 30.80 0.75 28.47
N GLY A 278 29.87 1.25 29.27
CA GLY A 278 29.35 0.51 30.43
C GLY A 278 28.65 -0.79 30.03
N LEU A 279 27.84 -0.76 28.97
CA LEU A 279 27.12 -1.94 28.47
C LEU A 279 28.07 -3.02 27.93
N THR A 280 29.10 -2.60 27.18
CA THR A 280 30.11 -3.54 26.64
C THR A 280 30.92 -4.21 27.75
N ILE A 281 31.34 -3.47 28.79
CA ILE A 281 32.02 -4.05 29.96
C ILE A 281 31.11 -5.05 30.68
N ALA A 282 29.83 -4.72 30.87
CA ALA A 282 28.87 -5.62 31.52
C ALA A 282 28.70 -6.93 30.75
N ILE A 283 28.60 -6.87 29.42
CA ILE A 283 28.51 -8.05 28.56
C ILE A 283 29.77 -8.91 28.69
N VAL A 284 30.96 -8.32 28.64
CA VAL A 284 32.24 -9.05 28.78
C VAL A 284 32.33 -9.74 30.14
N VAL A 285 31.94 -9.06 31.23
CA VAL A 285 31.92 -9.66 32.59
C VAL A 285 30.95 -10.84 32.66
N LEU A 286 29.76 -10.73 32.05
CA LEU A 286 28.79 -11.82 32.01
C LEU A 286 29.29 -13.01 31.19
N LEU A 287 29.98 -12.76 30.08
CA LEU A 287 30.60 -13.81 29.26
C LEU A 287 31.76 -14.50 29.99
N LEU A 288 32.61 -13.75 30.70
CA LEU A 288 33.69 -14.32 31.53
C LEU A 288 33.12 -15.13 32.70
N LYS A 289 32.06 -14.64 33.36
CA LYS A 289 31.38 -15.36 34.44
C LYS A 289 30.71 -16.64 33.94
N LYS A 290 30.11 -16.60 32.74
CA LYS A 290 29.57 -17.79 32.07
C LYS A 290 30.69 -18.77 31.71
N PHE A 291 31.81 -18.27 31.17
CA PHE A 291 32.97 -19.06 30.79
C PHE A 291 33.57 -19.78 32.01
N VAL A 292 33.86 -19.07 33.10
CA VAL A 292 34.38 -19.67 34.35
C VAL A 292 33.40 -20.70 34.93
N LYS A 293 32.09 -20.44 34.87
CA LYS A 293 31.07 -21.40 35.32
C LYS A 293 31.01 -22.65 34.45
N THR A 294 31.23 -22.52 33.14
CA THR A 294 31.32 -23.66 32.21
C THR A 294 32.65 -24.41 32.31
N SER A 295 33.77 -23.72 32.59
CA SER A 295 35.09 -24.33 32.76
C SER A 295 35.26 -25.05 34.09
N GLY A 296 34.49 -24.66 35.12
CA GLY A 296 34.57 -25.24 36.47
C GLY A 296 33.87 -26.60 36.66
N HIS A 297 33.24 -27.18 35.63
CA HIS A 297 32.56 -28.49 35.71
C HIS A 297 33.36 -29.65 35.09
N GLY A 298 34.67 -29.47 34.84
CA GLY A 298 35.53 -30.46 34.17
C GLY A 298 36.67 -31.02 35.02
N ALA A 299 36.51 -31.17 36.34
CA ALA A 299 37.54 -31.75 37.21
C ALA A 299 36.97 -32.79 38.18
N VAL A 300 36.49 -33.91 37.65
CA VAL A 300 36.41 -35.19 38.37
C VAL A 300 36.68 -36.28 37.34
N PHE A 301 37.89 -36.85 37.35
CA PHE A 301 38.20 -38.26 37.04
C PHE A 301 39.72 -38.42 37.03
N MET A 302 40.29 -38.66 38.21
CA MET A 302 41.55 -39.36 38.41
C MET A 302 41.43 -40.08 39.75
N ASP A 303 41.14 -41.38 39.72
CA ASP A 303 41.97 -42.44 40.33
C ASP A 303 41.24 -43.81 40.24
N GLU A 304 41.88 -44.79 39.59
CA GLU A 304 42.01 -46.19 40.02
C GLU A 304 42.63 -47.05 38.88
N GLY A 305 43.85 -47.57 39.12
CA GLY A 305 44.27 -48.91 38.69
C GLY A 305 45.28 -49.05 37.53
N LEU A 306 46.58 -48.86 37.80
CA LEU A 306 47.61 -49.93 37.85
C LEU A 306 48.97 -49.40 38.32
#